data_AF-A0A397TSM0-F1
#
_entry.id   AF-A0A397TSM0-F1
#
_cell.length_a   1.000
_cell.length_b   1.000
_cell.length_c   1.000
_cell.angle_alpha   90.00
_cell.angle_beta   90.00
_cell.angle_gamma   90.00
#
_symmetry.space_group_name_H-M   'P 1'
#
loop_
_entity.id
_entity.type
_entity.pdbx_description
1 polymer ?
#
loop_
_entity_poly.entity_id
_entity_poly.type
_entity_poly.pdbx_seq_one_letter_code
_entity_poly.pdbx_strand_id
1 'polypeptide(L)'
;MDPFNLEHPIYYLLKNFDGSLDDLNKSLKFKNNAFALRTRGQTYYMLGHYEESLDDLDNSLKIDQDNKVALFLNDSINSLKIDEKIQLLYCLGGNILTNWNIEPENIDALKTRGQFYFMLNEHPYKKMTV
;
A
#
# COMPACT_ATOMS: atom_id res chain seq x y z
N MET A 1 9.20 -13.97 -33.86
CA MET A 1 9.10 -14.64 -32.54
C MET A 1 10.24 -14.09 -31.71
N ASP A 2 9.92 -13.37 -30.64
CA ASP A 2 10.91 -12.68 -29.81
C ASP A 2 11.56 -13.71 -28.83
N PRO A 3 12.90 -13.69 -28.62
CA PRO A 3 13.64 -14.75 -27.95
C PRO A 3 13.55 -14.71 -26.42
N PHE A 4 12.73 -13.82 -25.85
CA PHE A 4 12.53 -13.71 -24.39
C PHE A 4 11.40 -14.58 -23.85
N ASN A 5 10.67 -15.26 -24.74
CA ASN A 5 9.48 -16.00 -24.37
C ASN A 5 9.84 -17.46 -24.07
N LEU A 6 9.53 -17.93 -22.85
CA LEU A 6 9.46 -19.33 -22.37
C LEU A 6 10.51 -19.82 -21.35
N GLU A 7 11.57 -19.07 -20.97
CA GLU A 7 12.52 -19.57 -19.95
C GLU A 7 12.59 -18.75 -18.65
N HIS A 8 12.02 -17.54 -18.60
CA HIS A 8 12.07 -16.73 -17.39
C HIS A 8 10.90 -17.03 -16.43
N PRO A 9 11.16 -17.44 -15.17
CA PRO A 9 10.12 -17.69 -14.17
C PRO A 9 9.18 -16.50 -13.94
N ILE A 10 9.69 -15.28 -14.12
CA ILE A 10 8.94 -14.02 -13.98
C ILE A 10 7.78 -13.96 -14.99
N TYR A 11 7.99 -14.38 -16.24
CA TYR A 11 6.95 -14.38 -17.27
C TYR A 11 5.81 -15.36 -16.93
N TYR A 12 6.16 -16.56 -16.45
CA TYR A 12 5.17 -17.54 -16.02
C TYR A 12 4.39 -17.08 -14.79
N LEU A 13 5.04 -16.40 -13.85
CA LEU A 13 4.40 -15.82 -12.67
C LEU A 13 3.38 -14.74 -13.08
N LEU A 14 3.79 -13.77 -13.91
CA LEU A 14 2.90 -12.72 -14.41
C LEU A 14 1.70 -13.29 -15.16
N LYS A 15 1.93 -14.23 -16.09
CA LYS A 15 0.84 -14.89 -16.83
C LYS A 15 -0.12 -15.64 -15.91
N ASN A 16 0.39 -16.23 -14.83
CA ASN A 16 -0.46 -16.92 -13.86
C ASN A 16 -1.29 -15.94 -13.02
N PHE A 17 -0.70 -14.79 -12.65
CA PHE A 17 -1.46 -13.72 -11.98
C PHE A 17 -2.55 -13.15 -12.89
N ASP A 18 -2.27 -12.89 -14.18
CA ASP A 18 -3.28 -12.43 -15.14
C ASP A 18 -4.43 -13.44 -15.28
N GLY A 19 -4.10 -14.73 -15.43
CA GLY A 19 -5.11 -15.80 -15.49
C GLY A 19 -5.94 -15.92 -14.21
N SER A 20 -5.30 -15.76 -13.04
CA SER A 20 -5.96 -15.71 -11.74
C SER A 20 -6.97 -14.55 -11.66
N LEU A 21 -6.55 -13.34 -12.07
CA LEU A 21 -7.43 -12.17 -12.09
C LEU A 21 -8.65 -12.38 -13.00
N ASP A 22 -8.47 -12.96 -14.18
CA ASP A 22 -9.57 -13.24 -15.12
C ASP A 22 -10.63 -14.16 -14.53
N ASP A 23 -10.21 -15.25 -13.89
CA ASP A 23 -11.13 -16.22 -13.31
C ASP A 23 -11.81 -15.68 -12.05
N LEU A 24 -11.10 -14.92 -11.22
CA LEU A 24 -11.66 -14.23 -10.05
C LEU A 24 -12.68 -13.15 -10.48
N ASN A 25 -12.38 -12.40 -11.53
CA ASN A 25 -13.29 -11.41 -12.12
C ASN A 25 -14.59 -12.06 -12.60
N LYS A 26 -14.51 -13.19 -13.29
CA LYS A 26 -15.70 -13.96 -13.69
C LYS A 26 -16.46 -14.45 -12.46
N SER A 27 -15.79 -15.06 -11.49
CA SER A 27 -16.40 -15.56 -10.25
C SER A 27 -17.20 -14.47 -9.53
N LEU A 28 -16.61 -13.28 -9.38
CA LEU A 28 -17.22 -12.17 -8.66
C LEU A 28 -18.42 -11.54 -9.41
N LYS A 29 -18.52 -11.72 -10.74
CA LYS A 29 -19.75 -11.38 -11.50
C LYS A 29 -20.93 -12.28 -11.15
N PHE A 30 -20.70 -13.54 -10.80
CA PHE A 30 -21.77 -14.48 -10.44
C PHE A 30 -22.16 -14.37 -8.97
N LYS A 31 -21.17 -14.28 -8.08
CA LYS A 31 -21.42 -14.19 -6.65
C LYS A 31 -20.29 -13.45 -5.95
N ASN A 32 -20.67 -12.37 -5.29
CA ASN A 32 -19.76 -11.71 -4.36
C ASN A 32 -19.50 -12.64 -3.16
N ASN A 33 -18.23 -12.92 -2.87
CA ASN A 33 -17.84 -13.72 -1.71
C ASN A 33 -16.45 -13.29 -1.21
N ALA A 34 -16.26 -13.37 0.11
CA ALA A 34 -15.04 -12.92 0.78
C ALA A 34 -13.78 -13.59 0.22
N PHE A 35 -13.84 -14.90 -0.04
CA PHE A 35 -12.67 -15.64 -0.52
C PHE A 35 -12.17 -15.10 -1.87
N ALA A 36 -13.05 -14.95 -2.86
CA ALA A 36 -12.69 -14.47 -4.19
C ALA A 36 -12.20 -13.02 -4.16
N LEU A 37 -12.84 -12.15 -3.37
CA LEU A 37 -12.36 -10.77 -3.16
C LEU A 37 -10.96 -10.76 -2.55
N ARG A 38 -10.74 -11.49 -1.45
CA ARG A 38 -9.44 -11.57 -0.79
C ARG A 38 -8.35 -12.11 -1.71
N THR A 39 -8.64 -13.17 -2.47
CA THR A 39 -7.66 -13.78 -3.38
C THR A 39 -7.32 -12.83 -4.54
N ARG A 40 -8.29 -12.04 -5.01
CA ARG A 40 -8.05 -11.02 -6.05
C ARG A 40 -7.24 -9.85 -5.48
N GLY A 41 -7.56 -9.40 -4.26
CA GLY A 41 -6.76 -8.42 -3.52
C GLY A 41 -5.31 -8.89 -3.30
N GLN A 42 -5.10 -10.14 -2.88
CA GLN A 42 -3.77 -10.74 -2.79
C GLN A 42 -3.02 -10.74 -4.12
N THR A 43 -3.71 -11.04 -5.22
CA THR A 43 -3.11 -11.05 -6.55
C THR A 43 -2.67 -9.63 -6.95
N TYR A 44 -3.52 -8.62 -6.72
CA TYR A 44 -3.17 -7.22 -6.94
C TYR A 44 -2.00 -6.76 -6.07
N TYR A 45 -1.95 -7.16 -4.79
CA TYR A 45 -0.80 -6.90 -3.91
C TYR A 45 0.51 -7.45 -4.49
N MET A 46 0.50 -8.70 -4.97
CA MET A 46 1.68 -9.34 -5.58
C MET A 46 2.13 -8.66 -6.89
N LEU A 47 1.20 -8.00 -7.59
CA LEU A 47 1.46 -7.22 -8.79
C LEU A 47 1.83 -5.76 -8.50
N GLY A 48 1.78 -5.31 -7.24
CA GLY A 48 2.02 -3.92 -6.84
C GLY A 48 0.84 -2.98 -7.06
N HIS A 49 -0.35 -3.51 -7.39
CA HIS A 49 -1.58 -2.75 -7.62
C HIS A 49 -2.29 -2.50 -6.28
N TYR A 50 -1.69 -1.65 -5.44
CA TYR A 50 -2.08 -1.53 -4.05
C TYR A 50 -3.46 -0.90 -3.82
N GLU A 51 -3.94 -0.04 -4.73
CA GLU A 51 -5.27 0.57 -4.61
C GLU A 51 -6.37 -0.45 -4.88
N GLU A 52 -6.26 -1.19 -5.98
CA GLU A 52 -7.19 -2.27 -6.32
C GLU A 52 -7.14 -3.39 -5.27
N SER A 53 -5.95 -3.66 -4.72
CA SER A 53 -5.80 -4.57 -3.60
C SER A 53 -6.61 -4.13 -2.39
N LEU A 54 -6.47 -2.87 -1.94
CA LEU A 54 -7.20 -2.36 -0.76
C LEU A 54 -8.70 -2.44 -0.97
N ASP A 55 -9.19 -2.06 -2.15
CA ASP A 55 -10.62 -2.05 -2.46
C ASP A 55 -11.23 -3.46 -2.33
N ASP A 56 -10.54 -4.47 -2.83
CA ASP A 56 -10.96 -5.87 -2.71
C ASP A 56 -10.84 -6.40 -1.27
N LEU A 57 -9.76 -6.07 -0.57
CA LEU A 57 -9.55 -6.48 0.81
C LEU A 57 -10.61 -5.88 1.75
N ASP A 58 -10.93 -4.61 1.61
CA ASP A 58 -11.97 -3.92 2.38
C ASP A 58 -13.35 -4.53 2.13
N ASN A 59 -13.67 -4.82 0.87
CA ASN A 59 -14.94 -5.48 0.55
C ASN A 59 -14.99 -6.93 1.06
N SER A 60 -13.85 -7.64 1.09
CA SER A 60 -13.78 -8.96 1.74
C SER A 60 -14.02 -8.87 3.23
N LEU A 61 -13.41 -7.89 3.91
CA LEU A 61 -13.53 -7.68 5.36
C LEU A 61 -14.95 -7.28 5.77
N LYS A 62 -15.72 -6.62 4.90
CA LYS A 62 -17.16 -6.39 5.14
C LYS A 62 -17.97 -7.71 5.26
N ILE A 63 -17.50 -8.79 4.64
CA ILE A 63 -18.17 -10.11 4.62
C ILE A 63 -17.56 -11.04 5.69
N ASP A 64 -16.24 -11.03 5.83
CA ASP A 64 -15.47 -11.84 6.80
C ASP A 64 -14.47 -10.94 7.53
N GLN A 65 -14.93 -10.33 8.62
CA GLN A 65 -14.23 -9.26 9.34
C GLN A 65 -12.93 -9.71 10.02
N ASP A 66 -12.85 -10.98 10.41
CA ASP A 66 -11.73 -11.52 11.16
C ASP A 66 -10.70 -12.24 10.28
N ASN A 67 -10.78 -12.02 8.96
CA ASN A 67 -9.86 -12.66 8.02
C ASN A 67 -8.44 -12.12 8.19
N LYS A 68 -7.61 -12.87 8.92
CA LYS A 68 -6.22 -12.50 9.25
C LYS A 68 -5.37 -12.13 8.04
N VAL A 69 -5.57 -12.80 6.91
CA VAL A 69 -4.82 -12.52 5.67
C VAL A 69 -5.21 -11.16 5.11
N ALA A 70 -6.51 -10.85 5.08
CA ALA A 70 -6.97 -9.58 4.57
C ALA A 70 -6.54 -8.41 5.45
N LEU A 71 -6.65 -8.56 6.79
CA LEU A 71 -6.16 -7.57 7.75
C LEU A 71 -4.66 -7.31 7.58
N PHE A 72 -3.85 -8.38 7.57
CA PHE A 72 -2.40 -8.26 7.44
C PHE A 72 -1.97 -7.52 6.17
N LEU A 73 -2.60 -7.82 5.03
CA LEU A 73 -2.26 -7.15 3.76
C LEU A 73 -2.74 -5.70 3.73
N ASN A 74 -3.91 -5.41 4.31
CA ASN A 74 -4.41 -4.05 4.45
C ASN A 74 -3.44 -3.20 5.29
N ASP A 75 -3.01 -3.71 6.45
CA ASP A 75 -2.03 -3.08 7.32
C ASP A 75 -0.69 -2.87 6.59
N SER A 76 -0.22 -3.88 5.86
CA SER A 76 1.04 -3.82 5.10
C SER A 76 1.01 -2.72 4.04
N ILE A 77 -0.07 -2.65 3.25
CA ILE A 77 -0.22 -1.62 2.21
C ILE A 77 -0.31 -0.23 2.84
N ASN A 78 -1.09 -0.07 3.91
CA ASN A 78 -1.24 1.21 4.57
C ASN A 78 0.08 1.68 5.22
N SER A 79 0.87 0.77 5.77
CA SER A 79 2.22 1.09 6.26
C SER A 79 3.11 1.64 5.14
N LEU A 80 3.08 1.02 3.94
CA LEU A 80 3.86 1.50 2.79
C LEU A 80 3.40 2.89 2.33
N LYS A 81 2.09 3.15 2.28
CA LYS A 81 1.56 4.48 1.93
C LYS A 81 1.97 5.55 2.95
N ILE A 82 2.08 5.20 4.22
CA ILE A 82 2.54 6.10 5.28
C ILE A 82 4.03 6.40 5.09
N ASP A 83 4.84 5.41 4.76
CA ASP A 83 6.26 5.59 4.42
C ASP A 83 6.46 6.55 3.26
N GLU A 84 5.73 6.35 2.15
CA GLU A 84 5.80 7.24 0.98
C GLU A 84 5.42 8.68 1.35
N LYS A 85 4.38 8.85 2.16
CA LYS A 85 3.93 10.16 2.62
C LYS A 85 4.94 10.82 3.56
N ILE A 86 5.56 10.06 4.47
CA ILE A 86 6.63 10.54 5.34
C ILE A 86 7.83 10.98 4.50
N GLN A 87 8.26 10.17 3.53
CA GLN A 87 9.35 10.49 2.63
C GLN A 87 9.05 11.77 1.82
N LEU A 88 7.84 11.90 1.28
CA LEU A 88 7.40 13.10 0.57
C LEU A 88 7.45 14.32 1.49
N LEU A 89 6.98 14.19 2.73
CA LEU A 89 7.03 15.26 3.73
C LEU A 89 8.46 15.60 4.16
N TYR A 90 9.39 14.65 4.18
CA TYR A 90 10.81 14.93 4.38
C TYR A 90 11.42 15.67 3.19
N CYS A 91 11.06 15.31 1.96
CA CYS A 91 11.52 16.02 0.76
C CYS A 91 10.97 17.46 0.69
N LEU A 92 9.67 17.65 1.01
CA LEU A 92 9.04 18.97 1.08
C LEU A 92 9.56 19.76 2.30
N GLY A 93 9.71 19.06 3.43
CA GLY A 93 10.21 19.55 4.69
C GLY A 93 11.71 19.83 4.68
N GLY A 94 12.50 19.30 3.75
CA GLY A 94 13.91 19.65 3.58
C GLY A 94 14.11 21.13 3.24
N ASN A 95 13.11 21.77 2.63
CA ASN A 95 13.05 23.22 2.45
C ASN A 95 12.52 23.96 3.69
N ILE A 96 11.70 23.32 4.53
CA ILE A 96 11.16 23.94 5.75
C ILE A 96 12.18 23.81 6.90
N LEU A 97 12.69 22.61 7.19
CA LEU A 97 13.71 22.27 8.20
C LEU A 97 15.03 23.03 8.03
N THR A 98 15.49 23.27 6.80
CA THR A 98 16.68 24.12 6.56
C THR A 98 16.38 25.61 6.81
N ASN A 99 15.12 26.02 6.71
CA ASN A 99 14.60 27.34 7.13
C ASN A 99 14.19 27.41 8.62
N TRP A 100 14.20 26.31 9.38
CA TRP A 100 13.78 26.31 10.80
C TRP A 100 14.71 27.08 11.73
N ASN A 101 15.93 27.39 11.29
CA ASN A 101 16.81 28.31 11.98
C ASN A 101 16.53 29.79 11.65
N ILE A 102 15.57 30.09 10.76
CA ILE A 102 15.35 31.45 10.25
C ILE A 102 14.00 32.04 10.70
N GLU A 103 12.90 31.28 10.85
CA GLU A 103 11.62 31.84 11.32
C GLU A 103 10.78 30.91 12.23
N PRO A 104 10.84 31.06 13.57
CA PRO A 104 10.11 30.21 14.52
C PRO A 104 8.59 30.46 14.64
N GLU A 105 8.01 31.41 13.91
CA GLU A 105 6.61 31.86 14.08
C GLU A 105 5.72 31.69 12.83
N ASN A 106 6.11 30.84 11.87
CA ASN A 106 5.23 30.53 10.74
C ASN A 106 4.22 29.43 11.11
N ILE A 107 2.93 29.79 11.14
CA ILE A 107 1.80 28.89 11.48
C ILE A 107 1.76 27.64 10.58
N ASP A 108 2.08 27.78 9.29
CA ASP A 108 2.06 26.65 8.34
C ASP A 108 3.21 25.68 8.62
N ALA A 109 4.37 26.18 9.04
CA ALA A 109 5.49 25.35 9.46
C ALA A 109 5.17 24.58 10.77
N LEU A 110 4.52 25.24 11.74
CA LEU A 110 4.07 24.61 12.99
C LEU A 110 3.00 23.54 12.76
N LYS A 111 2.04 23.80 11.87
CA LYS A 111 0.98 22.86 11.49
C LYS A 111 1.55 21.62 10.81
N THR A 112 2.48 21.82 9.87
CA THR A 112 3.17 20.74 9.17
C THR A 112 3.99 19.88 10.13
N ARG A 113 4.68 20.50 11.09
CA ARG A 113 5.43 19.80 12.15
C ARG A 113 4.51 19.00 13.08
N GLY A 114 3.36 19.54 13.46
CA GLY A 114 2.36 18.83 14.25
C GLY A 114 1.81 17.59 13.53
N GLN A 115 1.52 17.72 12.24
CA GLN A 115 1.10 16.58 11.41
C GLN A 115 2.18 15.51 11.33
N PHE A 116 3.44 15.92 11.14
CA PHE A 116 4.57 15.01 11.08
C PHE A 116 4.75 14.20 12.37
N TYR A 117 4.70 14.86 13.53
CA TYR A 117 4.79 14.16 14.82
C TYR A 117 3.60 13.24 15.09
N PHE A 118 2.39 13.62 14.68
CA PHE A 118 1.22 12.75 14.79
C PHE A 118 1.41 11.45 13.99
N MET A 119 1.88 11.55 12.74
CA MET A 119 2.12 10.37 11.89
C MET A 119 3.24 9.46 12.43
N LEU A 120 4.31 10.02 13.00
CA LEU A 120 5.37 9.23 13.64
C LEU A 120 4.92 8.53 14.93
N ASN A 121 3.93 9.08 15.63
CA ASN A 121 3.46 8.53 16.89
C ASN A 121 2.44 7.38 16.70
N GLU A 122 1.65 7.43 15.62
CA GLU A 122 0.75 6.32 15.21
C GLU A 122 1.55 5.11 14.68
N HIS A 123 2.73 5.34 14.07
CA HIS A 123 3.58 4.29 13.51
C HIS A 123 5.04 4.49 13.94
N PRO A 124 5.44 4.00 15.13
CA PRO A 124 6.77 4.24 15.65
C PRO A 124 7.80 3.44 14.86
N TYR A 125 8.39 4.06 13.83
CA TYR A 125 9.62 3.55 13.23
C TYR A 125 10.68 3.46 14.31
N LYS A 126 11.15 2.24 14.58
CA LYS A 126 12.32 2.01 15.44
C LYS A 126 13.42 2.95 14.96
N LYS A 127 13.81 3.89 15.82
CA LYS A 127 14.92 4.83 15.62
C LYS A 127 16.03 4.13 14.84
N MET A 128 16.21 4.48 13.57
CA MET A 128 17.50 4.32 12.93
C MET A 128 18.42 5.31 13.65
N THR A 129 19.08 4.81 14.69
CA THR A 129 20.25 5.44 15.27
C THR A 129 21.30 5.54 14.17
N VAL A 130 21.56 6.77 13.72
CA VAL A 130 22.79 7.15 13.03
C VAL A 130 23.84 7.44 14.10
#